data_AF-A0A3L6RTH0-F1
#
_entry.id   AF-A0A3L6RTH0-F1
#
_cell.length_a   1.000
_cell.length_b   1.000
_cell.length_c   1.000
_cell.angle_alpha   90.00
_cell.angle_beta   90.00
_cell.angle_gamma   90.00
#
_symmetry.space_group_name_H-M   'P 1'
#
loop_
_entity.id
_entity.type
_entity.pdbx_description
1 polymer ?
#
loop_
_entity_poly.entity_id
_entity_poly.type
_entity_poly.pdbx_seq_one_letter_code
_entity_poly.pdbx_strand_id
1 'polypeptide(L)'
;MDTADVVSGAAFSLRQGGKYSEASFKDSNKRWAEEWFVVANPGPGLPPRTGLPPVLNARWEEKPTDEEMEEVEVLLAELQKLKAEKLTGATVALSFAKRLTHPIQDRVHPGYEYSGRDRKVS
;
A
#
# COMPACT_ATOMS: atom_id res chain seq x y z
N MET A 1 32.51 1.61 -2.75
CA MET A 1 31.58 2.73 -3.04
C MET A 1 30.50 2.12 -3.89
N ASP A 2 29.38 1.76 -3.27
CA ASP A 2 28.30 1.04 -3.93
C ASP A 2 27.35 2.03 -4.59
N THR A 3 27.14 1.86 -5.89
CA THR A 3 26.26 2.66 -6.73
C THR A 3 24.82 2.33 -6.38
N ALA A 4 24.06 3.30 -5.87
CA ALA A 4 22.63 3.17 -5.67
C ALA A 4 21.92 3.44 -7.02
N ASP A 5 21.38 2.41 -7.65
CA ASP A 5 20.50 2.57 -8.80
C ASP A 5 19.15 3.13 -8.32
N VAL A 6 18.86 4.37 -8.73
CA VAL A 6 17.62 5.08 -8.39
C VAL A 6 16.56 4.72 -9.44
N VAL A 7 15.60 3.89 -9.06
CA VAL A 7 14.35 3.69 -9.81
C VAL A 7 13.23 4.35 -9.03
N SER A 8 12.69 5.45 -9.57
CA SER A 8 11.38 6.04 -9.26
C SER A 8 10.83 5.79 -7.84
N GLY A 9 11.20 6.66 -6.88
CA GLY A 9 10.39 6.92 -5.69
C GLY A 9 10.35 5.87 -4.58
N ALA A 10 11.10 4.78 -4.66
CA ALA A 10 11.30 3.85 -3.55
C ALA A 10 12.76 3.37 -3.50
N ALA A 11 13.43 3.59 -2.38
CA ALA A 11 14.77 3.06 -2.13
C ALA A 11 14.65 1.69 -1.47
N PHE A 12 15.10 0.63 -2.15
CA PHE A 12 15.21 -0.70 -1.57
C PHE A 12 16.62 -0.88 -1.00
N SER A 13 16.76 -0.86 0.33
CA SER A 13 18.01 -1.26 0.97
C SER A 13 18.05 -2.77 1.14
N LEU A 14 18.96 -3.42 0.42
CA LEU A 14 19.21 -4.84 0.53
C LEU A 14 20.14 -5.11 1.74
N ARG A 15 19.83 -6.13 2.56
CA ARG A 15 20.82 -6.65 3.53
C ARG A 15 21.92 -7.38 2.76
N GLN A 16 23.19 -7.19 3.17
CA GLN A 16 24.34 -7.89 2.57
C GLN A 16 24.05 -9.41 2.46
N GLY A 17 24.06 -9.93 1.23
CA GLY A 17 23.94 -11.37 0.96
C GLY A 17 22.59 -11.86 0.39
N GLY A 18 21.60 -11.00 0.19
CA GLY A 18 20.35 -11.39 -0.51
C GLY A 18 20.56 -11.52 -2.03
N LYS A 19 20.21 -12.65 -2.64
CA LYS A 19 20.00 -12.72 -4.10
C LYS A 19 18.53 -12.50 -4.39
N TYR A 20 18.19 -11.58 -5.29
CA TYR A 20 16.82 -11.49 -5.81
C TYR A 20 16.46 -12.81 -6.52
N SER A 21 15.24 -13.29 -6.32
CA SER A 21 14.67 -14.25 -7.28
C SER A 21 14.55 -13.53 -8.61
N GLU A 22 15.02 -14.16 -9.68
CA GLU A 22 14.95 -13.61 -11.03
C GLU A 22 13.48 -13.48 -11.44
N ALA A 23 12.93 -12.29 -11.28
CA ALA A 23 11.55 -11.98 -11.63
C ALA A 23 11.57 -11.12 -12.88
N SER A 24 10.91 -11.58 -13.95
CA SER A 24 10.67 -10.77 -15.14
C SER A 24 9.59 -9.75 -14.82
N PHE A 25 9.99 -8.56 -14.40
CA PHE A 25 9.07 -7.43 -14.32
C PHE A 25 8.76 -6.95 -15.73
N LYS A 26 7.53 -6.51 -15.97
CA LYS A 26 7.24 -5.80 -17.22
C LYS A 26 7.98 -4.47 -17.18
N ASP A 27 8.87 -4.26 -18.13
CA ASP A 27 9.72 -3.07 -18.30
C ASP A 27 8.92 -1.82 -18.73
N SER A 28 7.60 -1.95 -18.84
CA SER A 28 6.70 -0.96 -19.38
C SER A 28 5.43 -0.87 -18.56
N ASN A 29 5.19 0.32 -17.99
CA ASN A 29 3.91 0.69 -17.40
C ASN A 29 2.87 1.09 -18.46
N LYS A 30 3.13 0.92 -19.76
CA LYS A 30 2.15 1.27 -20.81
C LYS A 30 0.86 0.50 -20.57
N ARG A 31 -0.29 1.19 -20.68
CA ARG A 31 -1.67 0.70 -20.42
C ARG A 31 -2.12 0.67 -18.95
N TRP A 32 -1.33 1.16 -17.99
CA TRP A 32 -1.78 1.25 -16.58
C TRP A 32 -3.10 2.02 -16.42
N ALA A 33 -3.30 3.07 -17.23
CA ALA A 33 -4.52 3.86 -17.21
C ALA A 33 -5.77 3.11 -17.75
N GLU A 34 -5.60 1.96 -18.41
CA GLU A 34 -6.71 1.14 -18.91
C GLU A 34 -7.27 0.18 -17.84
N GLU A 35 -6.51 -0.07 -16.77
CA GLU A 35 -6.88 -1.02 -15.69
C GLU A 35 -7.24 -0.34 -14.37
N TRP A 36 -7.08 0.98 -14.26
CA TRP A 36 -7.32 1.75 -13.03
C TRP A 36 -8.47 2.73 -13.20
N PHE A 37 -9.35 2.83 -12.19
CA PHE A 37 -10.36 3.86 -12.10
C PHE A 37 -10.01 4.88 -11.01
N VAL A 38 -10.29 6.15 -11.24
CA VAL A 38 -10.10 7.22 -10.26
C VAL A 38 -11.37 7.32 -9.42
N VAL A 39 -11.24 7.25 -8.09
CA VAL A 39 -12.34 7.50 -7.16
C VAL A 39 -12.30 8.96 -6.73
N ALA A 40 -13.46 9.61 -6.65
CA ALA A 40 -13.56 10.96 -6.10
C ALA A 40 -13.03 10.97 -4.65
N ASN A 41 -12.44 12.09 -4.23
CA ASN A 41 -11.97 12.31 -2.87
C ASN A 41 -13.01 13.15 -2.10
N PRO A 42 -14.08 12.55 -1.55
CA PRO A 42 -15.14 13.29 -0.87
C PRO A 42 -14.62 13.95 0.41
N GLY A 43 -15.28 15.03 0.83
CA GLY A 43 -14.87 15.86 1.95
C GLY A 43 -14.92 15.15 3.32
N PRO A 44 -14.00 15.46 4.25
CA PRO A 44 -12.77 16.24 4.05
C PRO A 44 -11.74 15.38 3.29
N GLY A 45 -11.45 15.79 2.06
CA GLY A 45 -10.60 15.00 1.18
C GLY A 45 -9.16 14.99 1.65
N LEU A 46 -8.42 13.95 1.24
CA LEU A 46 -6.97 13.92 1.40
C LEU A 46 -6.33 15.19 0.79
N PRO A 47 -5.28 15.75 1.43
CA PRO A 47 -4.56 16.88 0.86
C PRO A 47 -3.98 16.51 -0.52
N PRO A 48 -3.75 17.50 -1.41
CA PRO A 48 -3.12 17.26 -2.69
C PRO A 48 -1.81 16.49 -2.52
N ARG A 49 -1.60 15.47 -3.35
CA ARG A 49 -0.32 14.75 -3.37
C ARG A 49 0.77 15.72 -3.79
N THR A 50 1.73 15.97 -2.91
CA THR A 50 2.80 16.95 -3.13
C THR A 50 3.81 16.50 -4.18
N GLY A 51 3.91 15.19 -4.45
CA GLY A 51 4.88 14.61 -5.41
C GLY A 51 6.34 14.71 -4.97
N LEU A 52 6.59 15.39 -3.85
CA LEU A 52 7.90 15.52 -3.24
C LEU A 52 8.25 14.26 -2.44
N PRO A 53 9.54 13.90 -2.34
CA PRO A 53 9.97 12.87 -1.41
C PRO A 53 9.57 13.25 0.03
N PRO A 54 9.33 12.28 0.91
CA PRO A 54 9.13 12.56 2.33
C PRO A 54 10.32 13.37 2.86
N VAL A 55 10.01 14.49 3.50
CA VAL A 55 11.02 15.30 4.19
C VAL A 55 11.24 14.67 5.57
N LEU A 56 12.51 14.46 5.93
CA LEU A 56 12.86 13.93 7.25
C LEU A 56 12.30 14.87 8.32
N ASN A 57 11.48 14.32 9.22
CA ASN A 57 10.92 15.05 10.34
C ASN A 57 11.71 14.70 11.59
N ALA A 58 12.21 15.71 12.31
CA ALA A 58 12.94 15.49 13.57
C ALA A 58 12.11 14.71 14.59
N ARG A 59 10.77 14.82 14.52
CA ARG A 59 9.83 14.07 15.35
C ARG A 59 9.86 12.55 15.15
N TRP A 60 10.42 12.07 14.04
CA TRP A 60 10.50 10.62 13.81
C TRP A 60 11.51 9.92 14.73
N GLU A 61 12.48 10.67 15.24
CA GLU A 61 13.49 10.18 16.20
C GLU A 61 13.16 10.62 17.63
N GLU A 62 12.05 11.34 17.83
CA GLU A 62 11.59 11.71 19.16
C GLU A 62 11.16 10.44 19.90
N LYS A 63 11.66 10.30 21.13
CA LYS A 63 11.22 9.23 22.01
C LYS A 63 9.82 9.57 22.54
N PRO A 64 8.96 8.57 22.77
CA PRO A 64 7.68 8.80 23.40
C PRO A 64 7.87 9.44 24.77
N THR A 65 6.93 10.31 25.17
CA THR A 65 6.88 10.82 26.55
C THR A 65 6.46 9.71 27.52
N ASP A 66 6.60 9.95 28.83
CA ASP A 66 6.19 8.97 29.84
C ASP A 66 4.69 8.64 29.74
N GLU A 67 3.85 9.61 29.37
CA GLU A 67 2.42 9.38 29.13
C GLU A 67 2.17 8.55 27.86
N GLU A 68 2.88 8.84 26.76
CA GLU A 68 2.77 8.07 25.52
C GLU A 68 3.29 6.63 25.69
N MET A 69 4.27 6.44 26.58
CA MET A 69 4.78 5.11 26.92
C MET A 69 3.71 4.22 27.55
N GLU A 70 2.76 4.77 28.32
CA GLU A 70 1.63 3.98 28.86
C GLU A 70 0.79 3.37 27.73
N GLU A 71 0.50 4.15 26.68
CA GLU A 71 -0.23 3.65 25.50
C GLU A 71 0.58 2.60 24.73
N VAL A 72 1.89 2.82 24.58
CA VAL A 72 2.80 1.88 23.92
C VAL A 72 2.83 0.54 24.66
N GLU A 73 2.85 0.54 25.99
CA GLU A 73 2.83 -0.68 26.80
C GLU A 73 1.54 -1.47 26.62
N VAL A 74 0.38 -0.79 26.56
CA VAL A 74 -0.91 -1.42 26.26
C VAL A 74 -0.88 -2.09 24.88
N LEU A 75 -0.41 -1.39 23.85
CA LEU A 75 -0.30 -1.93 22.49
C LEU A 75 0.64 -3.14 22.42
N LEU A 76 1.75 -3.09 23.16
CA LEU A 76 2.70 -4.22 23.24
C LEU A 76 2.05 -5.45 23.89
N ALA A 77 1.27 -5.27 24.97
CA ALA A 77 0.55 -6.35 25.61
C ALA A 77 -0.50 -6.98 24.66
N GLU A 78 -1.22 -6.16 23.90
CA GLU A 78 -2.16 -6.63 22.88
C GLU A 78 -1.45 -7.42 21.78
N LEU A 79 -0.33 -6.92 21.26
CA LEU A 79 0.47 -7.63 20.26
C LEU A 79 0.97 -8.99 20.78
N GLN A 80 1.39 -9.06 22.04
CA GLN A 80 1.79 -10.32 22.67
C GLN A 80 0.62 -11.30 22.76
N LYS A 81 -0.56 -10.83 23.17
CA LYS A 81 -1.79 -11.64 23.19
C LYS A 81 -2.13 -12.17 21.80
N LEU A 82 -2.15 -11.30 20.78
CA LEU A 82 -2.43 -11.69 19.39
C LEU A 82 -1.41 -12.70 18.87
N LYS A 83 -0.13 -12.54 19.23
CA LYS A 83 0.93 -13.51 18.91
C LYS A 83 0.69 -14.86 19.58
N ALA A 84 0.26 -14.88 20.85
CA ALA A 84 -0.08 -16.10 21.57
C ALA A 84 -1.30 -16.81 20.96
N GLU A 85 -2.27 -16.04 20.47
CA GLU A 85 -3.43 -16.51 19.70
C GLU A 85 -3.06 -16.96 18.27
N LYS A 86 -1.77 -16.96 17.92
CA LYS A 86 -1.24 -17.34 16.61
C LYS A 86 -1.79 -16.49 15.47
N LEU A 87 -2.10 -15.22 15.73
CA LEU A 87 -2.35 -14.27 14.65
C LEU A 87 -1.07 -14.12 13.83
N THR A 88 -1.08 -14.68 12.62
CA THR A 88 0.04 -14.59 11.69
C THR A 88 -0.19 -13.47 10.68
N GLY A 89 0.89 -12.96 10.08
CA GLY A 89 0.78 -12.03 8.95
C GLY A 89 -0.06 -12.59 7.80
N ALA A 90 -0.03 -13.92 7.58
CA ALA A 90 -0.89 -14.57 6.59
C ALA A 90 -2.38 -14.47 6.95
N THR A 91 -2.74 -14.62 8.22
CA THR A 91 -4.12 -14.46 8.70
C THR A 91 -4.61 -13.02 8.53
N VAL A 92 -3.75 -12.04 8.81
CA VAL A 92 -4.05 -10.61 8.61
C VAL A 92 -4.23 -10.29 7.13
N ALA A 93 -3.31 -10.75 6.27
CA ALA A 93 -3.39 -10.56 4.82
C ALA A 93 -4.65 -11.21 4.23
N LEU A 94 -5.01 -12.42 4.69
CA LEU A 94 -6.22 -13.10 4.28
C LEU A 94 -7.49 -12.33 4.71
N SER A 95 -7.52 -11.82 5.95
CA SER A 95 -8.63 -11.00 6.44
C SER A 95 -8.80 -9.73 5.60
N PHE A 96 -7.69 -9.05 5.29
CA PHE A 96 -7.69 -7.87 4.43
C PHE A 96 -8.19 -8.18 3.02
N ALA A 97 -7.66 -9.23 2.38
CA ALA A 97 -8.10 -9.66 1.06
C ALA A 97 -9.62 -9.97 1.04
N LYS A 98 -10.12 -10.72 2.03
CA LYS A 98 -11.56 -11.02 2.15
C LYS A 98 -12.41 -9.75 2.27
N ARG A 99 -11.98 -8.77 3.07
CA ARG A 99 -12.68 -7.49 3.22
C ARG A 99 -12.65 -6.63 1.95
N LEU A 100 -11.65 -6.79 1.09
CA LEU A 100 -11.65 -6.16 -0.23
C LEU A 100 -12.57 -6.89 -1.22
N THR A 101 -12.64 -8.22 -1.15
CA THR A 101 -13.44 -9.03 -2.07
C THR A 101 -14.95 -8.93 -1.79
N HIS A 102 -15.38 -8.91 -0.52
CA HIS A 102 -16.81 -8.81 -0.17
C HIS A 102 -17.50 -7.60 -0.82
N PRO A 103 -16.99 -6.36 -0.68
CA PRO A 103 -17.56 -5.19 -1.33
C PRO A 103 -17.50 -5.21 -2.86
N ILE A 104 -16.67 -6.06 -3.47
CA ILE A 104 -16.63 -6.26 -4.92
C ILE A 104 -17.69 -7.26 -5.35
N GLN A 105 -17.90 -8.32 -4.59
CA GLN A 105 -18.92 -9.35 -4.84
C GLN A 105 -20.35 -8.83 -4.63
N ASP A 106 -20.55 -7.92 -3.69
CA ASP A 106 -21.87 -7.31 -3.41
C ASP A 106 -22.25 -6.19 -4.40
N ARG A 107 -21.42 -5.90 -5.41
CA ARG A 107 -21.77 -4.90 -6.43
C ARG A 107 -22.85 -5.45 -7.36
N VAL A 108 -24.01 -4.80 -7.34
CA VAL A 108 -25.13 -5.05 -8.25
C VAL A 108 -24.75 -4.86 -9.74
N HIS A 109 -23.70 -4.08 -10.01
CA HIS A 109 -23.17 -3.85 -11.36
C HIS A 109 -21.70 -4.25 -11.41
N PRO A 110 -21.29 -5.14 -12.33
CA PRO A 110 -19.89 -5.49 -12.54
C PRO A 110 -19.07 -4.22 -12.74
N GLY A 111 -17.94 -4.09 -12.04
CA GLY A 111 -17.04 -2.93 -12.17
C GLY A 111 -16.35 -2.79 -13.53
N TYR A 112 -16.72 -3.65 -14.49
CA TYR A 112 -16.24 -3.65 -15.87
C TYR A 112 -17.43 -3.97 -16.79
N GLU A 113 -18.09 -2.96 -17.32
CA GLU A 113 -18.86 -3.14 -18.55
C GLU A 113 -18.48 -1.99 -19.48
N TYR A 114 -17.33 -2.18 -20.15
CA TYR A 114 -16.94 -1.31 -21.25
C TYR A 114 -17.63 -1.82 -22.52
N SER A 115 -18.86 -1.38 -22.74
CA SER A 115 -19.52 -1.50 -24.05
C SER A 115 -18.82 -0.54 -25.01
N GLY A 116 -17.87 -1.03 -25.79
CA GLY A 116 -17.07 -0.23 -26.72
C GLY A 116 -17.92 0.75 -27.53
N ARG A 117 -17.39 1.95 -27.79
CA ARG A 117 -18.06 2.91 -28.68
C ARG A 117 -18.07 2.36 -30.10
N ASP A 118 -19.27 2.05 -30.61
CA ASP A 118 -19.50 1.97 -32.05
C ASP A 118 -19.16 3.33 -32.67
N ARG A 119 -17.98 3.42 -33.26
CA ARG A 119 -17.55 4.58 -34.02
C ARG A 119 -18.37 4.62 -35.31
N LYS A 120 -19.51 5.32 -35.31
CA LYS A 120 -20.07 5.84 -36.56
C LYS A 120 -19.14 6.97 -37.04
N VAL A 121 -18.34 6.65 -38.05
CA VAL A 121 -17.67 7.64 -38.88
C VAL A 121 -18.74 8.23 -39.80
N SER A 122 -18.96 9.53 -39.71
CA SER A 122 -19.58 10.36 -40.75
C SER A 122 -18.63 11.48 -41.10
#